data_AF-A0A9X8GRM4-F1
#
_entry.id   AF-A0A9X8GRM4-F1
#
_cell.length_a   1.000
_cell.length_b   1.000
_cell.length_c   1.000
_cell.angle_alpha   90.00
_cell.angle_beta   90.00
_cell.angle_gamma   90.00
#
_symmetry.space_group_name_H-M   'P 1'
#
loop_
_entity.id
_entity.type
_entity.pdbx_description
1 polymer ?
#
loop_
_entity_poly.entity_id
_entity_poly.type
_entity_poly.pdbx_seq_one_letter_code
_entity_poly.pdbx_strand_id
1 'polypeptide(L)'
;MDPHQLLLDFDGSLVVANGGIPTQAETGRRKLRLDHMDSSVVRLAAQSRGELLGQWKLDDPRLSLRHLAWGAQVRPGQARRWLGVALQAEHDAAEAKRQAPVLAVFDGASLRPVAAPGPLAGYGGDIAFTGDAFAVSCPRVDRVAFFGSPGPGAPLAWQAEHALPMAYALAAVPGKGHADDPRVWVGGAEQVIALDAAGRDSNIAPARVGEIQLDNHWLRARAA
;
A
#
# COMPACT_ATOMS: atom_id res chain seq x y z
N MET A 1 -5.02 20.22 0.48
CA MET A 1 -4.81 18.81 0.85
C MET A 1 -5.39 17.98 -0.26
N ASP A 2 -4.61 17.05 -0.81
CA ASP A 2 -4.99 16.32 -2.04
C ASP A 2 -5.33 14.85 -1.70
N PRO A 3 -6.48 14.31 -2.14
CA PRO A 3 -6.75 12.89 -2.06
C PRO A 3 -5.74 12.13 -2.92
N HIS A 4 -5.09 11.13 -2.35
CA HIS A 4 -4.03 10.39 -3.02
C HIS A 4 -4.57 9.19 -3.80
N GLN A 5 -5.48 8.43 -3.20
CA GLN A 5 -6.16 7.32 -3.84
C GLN A 5 -7.56 7.16 -3.27
N LEU A 6 -8.46 6.63 -4.09
CA LEU A 6 -9.79 6.20 -3.68
C LEU A 6 -10.04 4.75 -4.13
N LEU A 7 -10.75 3.98 -3.31
CA LEU A 7 -11.25 2.65 -3.62
C LEU A 7 -12.75 2.57 -3.32
N LEU A 8 -13.47 1.74 -4.07
CA LEU A 8 -14.84 1.35 -3.75
C LEU A 8 -14.82 0.14 -2.82
N ASP A 9 -15.66 0.14 -1.79
CA ASP A 9 -15.95 -1.05 -0.98
C ASP A 9 -17.17 -1.80 -1.54
N PHE A 10 -17.41 -3.03 -1.07
CA PHE A 10 -18.48 -3.89 -1.58
C PHE A 10 -19.89 -3.31 -1.35
N ASP A 11 -20.05 -2.47 -0.32
CA ASP A 11 -21.30 -1.78 0.01
C ASP A 11 -21.54 -0.54 -0.86
N GLY A 12 -20.62 -0.24 -1.80
CA GLY A 12 -20.68 0.92 -2.67
C GLY A 12 -20.20 2.22 -2.02
N SER A 13 -19.68 2.18 -0.79
CA SER A 13 -19.02 3.32 -0.17
C SER A 13 -17.63 3.57 -0.77
N LEU A 14 -17.21 4.82 -0.79
CA LEU A 14 -15.88 5.23 -1.23
C LEU A 14 -14.96 5.36 -0.02
N VAL A 15 -13.80 4.74 -0.10
CA VAL A 15 -12.72 4.90 0.88
C VAL A 15 -11.60 5.69 0.24
N VAL A 16 -11.22 6.80 0.86
CA VAL A 16 -10.26 7.78 0.33
C VAL A 16 -9.08 7.92 1.28
N ALA A 17 -7.87 7.79 0.75
CA ALA A 17 -6.65 8.16 1.44
C ALA A 17 -6.35 9.64 1.15
N ASN A 18 -6.43 10.48 2.18
CA ASN A 18 -6.01 11.87 2.11
C ASN A 18 -4.54 11.96 2.52
N GLY A 19 -3.68 12.36 1.58
CA GLY A 19 -2.24 12.42 1.79
C GLY A 19 -1.82 13.44 2.84
N GLY A 20 -2.67 14.42 3.17
CA GLY A 20 -2.42 15.37 4.26
C GLY A 20 -1.36 16.44 3.97
N ILE A 21 -0.51 16.28 2.95
CA ILE A 21 0.57 17.21 2.62
C ILE A 21 -0.02 18.52 2.07
N PRO A 22 0.24 19.67 2.70
CA PRO A 22 -0.07 20.96 2.10
C PRO A 22 0.83 21.20 0.89
N THR A 23 0.20 21.31 -0.28
CA THR A 23 0.88 21.61 -1.54
C THR A 23 0.29 22.89 -2.14
N GLN A 24 1.12 23.65 -2.85
CA GLN A 24 0.68 24.76 -3.71
C GLN A 24 0.77 24.31 -5.16
N ALA A 25 -0.37 24.23 -5.85
CA ALA A 25 -0.45 23.74 -7.22
C ALA A 25 0.37 24.63 -8.18
N GLU A 26 0.39 25.93 -7.91
CA GLU A 26 1.05 26.98 -8.68
C GLU A 26 2.58 26.87 -8.67
N THR A 27 3.16 26.11 -7.74
CA THR A 27 4.61 25.94 -7.57
C THR A 27 5.12 24.57 -8.02
N GLY A 28 4.31 23.80 -8.75
CA GLY A 28 4.66 22.43 -9.12
C GLY A 28 4.53 21.44 -7.95
N ARG A 29 3.58 21.67 -7.03
CA ARG A 29 3.33 20.85 -5.82
C ARG A 29 4.52 20.78 -4.87
N ARG A 30 5.25 21.89 -4.70
CA ARG A 30 6.26 21.97 -3.62
C ARG A 30 5.57 21.69 -2.28
N LYS A 31 6.16 20.79 -1.50
CA LYS A 31 5.68 20.45 -0.15
C LYS A 31 5.95 21.64 0.76
N LEU A 32 4.92 22.14 1.43
CA LEU A 32 5.01 23.30 2.32
C LEU A 32 4.39 22.93 3.66
N ARG A 33 4.89 23.53 4.74
CA ARG A 33 4.37 23.35 6.11
C ARG A 33 4.05 21.90 6.44
N LEU A 34 5.06 21.03 6.35
CA LEU A 34 4.90 19.60 6.64
C LEU A 34 4.46 19.35 8.10
N ASP A 35 4.65 20.33 8.98
CA ASP A 35 4.14 20.40 10.35
C ASP A 35 2.61 20.59 10.44
N HIS A 36 1.98 21.05 9.35
CA HIS A 36 0.52 21.13 9.21
C HIS A 36 -0.05 19.96 8.39
N MET A 37 0.69 18.86 8.27
CA MET A 37 0.14 17.64 7.67
C MET A 37 -1.09 17.17 8.44
N ASP A 38 -2.13 16.82 7.71
CA ASP A 38 -3.36 16.31 8.30
C ASP A 38 -3.91 15.14 7.47
N SER A 39 -3.18 14.03 7.48
CA SER A 39 -3.51 12.84 6.69
C SER A 39 -4.62 12.02 7.34
N SER A 40 -5.51 11.44 6.52
CA SER A 40 -6.62 10.62 7.03
C SER A 40 -7.10 9.58 6.03
N VAL A 41 -7.63 8.45 6.51
CA VAL A 41 -8.56 7.63 5.73
C VAL A 41 -9.98 8.15 6.00
N VAL A 42 -10.75 8.35 4.93
CA VAL A 42 -12.15 8.77 5.02
C VAL A 42 -13.03 7.76 4.29
N ARG A 43 -14.21 7.46 4.84
CA ARG A 43 -15.25 6.70 4.16
C ARG A 43 -16.44 7.62 3.85
N LEU A 44 -16.91 7.60 2.60
CA LEU A 44 -18.02 8.40 2.12
C LEU A 44 -19.13 7.49 1.55
N ALA A 45 -20.40 7.84 1.80
CA ALA A 45 -21.54 7.22 1.13
C ALA A 45 -21.71 7.82 -0.27
N ALA A 46 -21.29 7.09 -1.32
CA ALA A 46 -21.34 7.59 -2.69
C ALA A 46 -22.78 7.91 -3.16
N GLN A 47 -23.74 7.12 -2.70
CA GLN A 47 -25.16 7.23 -3.07
C GLN A 47 -25.85 8.42 -2.39
N SER A 48 -25.28 8.92 -1.29
CA SER A 48 -25.84 10.01 -0.47
C SER A 48 -25.07 11.32 -0.66
N ARG A 49 -24.72 11.67 -1.90
CA ARG A 49 -23.94 12.88 -2.23
C ARG A 49 -22.60 13.00 -1.48
N GLY A 50 -21.99 11.87 -1.11
CA GLY A 50 -20.71 11.85 -0.42
C GLY A 50 -20.77 12.17 1.07
N GLU A 51 -21.86 11.83 1.76
CA GLU A 51 -21.96 11.93 3.22
C GLU A 51 -20.76 11.23 3.90
N LEU A 52 -20.18 11.91 4.90
CA LEU A 52 -19.04 11.40 5.67
C LEU A 52 -19.49 10.32 6.65
N LEU A 53 -19.13 9.07 6.37
CA LEU A 53 -19.42 7.92 7.23
C LEU A 53 -18.38 7.76 8.34
N GLY A 54 -17.16 8.25 8.12
CA GLY A 54 -16.12 8.25 9.15
C GLY A 54 -14.78 8.77 8.63
N GLN A 55 -13.95 9.16 9.59
CA GLN A 55 -12.58 9.65 9.36
C GLN A 55 -11.66 9.05 10.42
N TRP A 56 -10.52 8.51 9.97
CA TRP A 56 -9.51 7.88 10.81
C TRP A 56 -8.14 8.44 10.48
N LYS A 57 -7.35 8.70 11.52
CA LYS A 57 -6.00 9.27 11.42
C LYS A 57 -5.02 8.38 12.17
N LEU A 58 -3.75 8.44 11.78
CA LEU A 58 -2.65 7.89 12.57
C LEU A 58 -2.26 8.88 13.66
N ASP A 59 -1.76 8.38 14.79
CA ASP A 59 -1.28 9.23 15.89
C ASP A 59 -0.05 10.05 15.48
N ASP A 60 0.78 9.53 14.57
CA ASP A 60 1.91 10.25 14.01
C ASP A 60 1.45 11.12 12.82
N PRO A 61 1.42 12.46 12.96
CA PRO A 61 0.92 13.35 11.92
C PRO A 61 1.89 13.51 10.75
N ARG A 62 3.12 12.97 10.84
CA ARG A 62 4.15 13.06 9.80
C ARG A 62 4.10 11.91 8.80
N LEU A 63 3.13 11.02 8.92
CA LEU A 63 2.91 9.90 8.00
C LEU A 63 1.83 10.26 6.98
N SER A 64 2.23 10.48 5.73
CA SER A 64 1.32 10.68 4.60
C SER A 64 0.72 9.34 4.19
N LEU A 65 -0.61 9.27 4.12
CA LEU A 65 -1.36 8.09 3.68
C LEU A 65 -1.46 8.10 2.14
N ARG A 66 -1.00 7.04 1.49
CA ARG A 66 -0.83 6.97 0.05
C ARG A 66 -1.70 5.88 -0.56
N HIS A 67 -1.07 4.88 -1.17
CA HIS A 67 -1.76 3.86 -1.92
C HIS A 67 -2.57 2.94 -1.03
N LEU A 68 -3.66 2.42 -1.57
CA LEU A 68 -4.64 1.60 -0.89
C LEU A 68 -4.75 0.23 -1.57
N ALA A 69 -4.85 -0.82 -0.77
CA ALA A 69 -5.20 -2.15 -1.23
C ALA A 69 -6.22 -2.80 -0.28
N TRP A 70 -7.23 -3.45 -0.86
CA TRP A 70 -8.13 -4.31 -0.10
C TRP A 70 -7.45 -5.66 0.17
N GLY A 71 -7.54 -6.12 1.42
CA GLY A 71 -7.09 -7.43 1.87
C GLY A 71 -8.23 -8.42 2.08
N ALA A 72 -7.90 -9.49 2.79
CA ALA A 72 -8.86 -10.51 3.22
C ALA A 72 -9.87 -9.98 4.25
N GLN A 73 -10.92 -10.76 4.51
CA GLN A 73 -11.85 -10.49 5.61
C GLN A 73 -11.10 -10.41 6.94
N VAL A 74 -11.46 -9.44 7.79
CA VAL A 74 -10.83 -9.27 9.11
C VAL A 74 -11.05 -10.51 9.98
N ARG A 75 -12.23 -11.11 9.89
CA ARG A 75 -12.59 -12.40 10.47
C ARG A 75 -13.42 -13.19 9.46
N PRO A 76 -13.25 -14.52 9.38
CA PRO A 76 -14.09 -15.35 8.51
C PRO A 76 -15.58 -15.11 8.74
N GLY A 77 -16.33 -14.92 7.65
CA GLY A 77 -17.78 -14.71 7.70
C GLY A 77 -18.21 -13.28 8.06
N GLN A 78 -17.28 -12.34 8.24
CA GLN A 78 -17.60 -10.92 8.40
C GLN A 78 -17.48 -10.16 7.08
N ALA A 79 -18.35 -9.18 6.89
CA ALA A 79 -18.31 -8.34 5.69
C ALA A 79 -17.08 -7.40 5.65
N ARG A 80 -16.49 -7.09 6.81
CA ARG A 80 -15.35 -6.18 6.92
C ARG A 80 -14.07 -6.84 6.41
N ARG A 81 -13.31 -6.10 5.60
CA ARG A 81 -12.00 -6.48 5.07
C ARG A 81 -10.92 -5.57 5.61
N TRP A 82 -9.72 -6.12 5.74
CA TRP A 82 -8.54 -5.29 5.98
C TRP A 82 -8.34 -4.33 4.81
N LEU A 83 -8.00 -3.09 5.12
CA LEU A 83 -7.47 -2.13 4.15
C LEU A 83 -6.01 -1.86 4.50
N GLY A 84 -5.10 -2.17 3.58
CA GLY A 84 -3.71 -1.77 3.67
C GLY A 84 -3.52 -0.37 3.10
N VAL A 85 -2.69 0.43 3.76
CA VAL A 85 -2.37 1.81 3.38
C VAL A 85 -0.85 1.99 3.35
N ALA A 86 -0.27 2.21 2.17
CA ALA A 86 1.13 2.57 2.04
C ALA A 86 1.38 3.96 2.65
N LEU A 87 2.50 4.10 3.37
CA LEU A 87 2.84 5.32 4.10
C LEU A 87 4.11 5.96 3.54
N GLN A 88 4.13 7.30 3.55
CA GLN A 88 5.33 8.09 3.26
C GLN A 88 5.60 9.07 4.40
N ALA A 89 6.74 8.87 5.05
CA ALA A 89 7.20 9.67 6.17
C ALA A 89 7.78 11.00 5.70
N GLU A 90 7.38 12.06 6.38
CA GLU A 90 7.85 13.41 6.13
C GLU A 90 8.48 14.04 7.37
N HIS A 91 8.92 13.27 8.36
CA HIS A 91 9.64 13.78 9.53
C HIS A 91 10.85 14.63 9.13
N ASP A 92 11.12 15.67 9.91
CA ASP A 92 12.25 16.59 9.67
C ASP A 92 13.59 15.91 9.97
N ALA A 93 13.66 15.09 11.01
CA ALA A 93 14.84 14.33 11.35
C ALA A 93 15.00 13.12 10.42
N ALA A 94 16.15 13.04 9.74
CA ALA A 94 16.44 11.95 8.80
C ALA A 94 16.36 10.55 9.45
N GLU A 95 16.77 10.41 10.71
CA GLU A 95 16.67 9.14 11.43
C GLU A 95 15.21 8.75 11.71
N ALA A 96 14.38 9.69 12.17
CA ALA A 96 12.95 9.43 12.37
C ALA A 96 12.27 9.01 11.06
N LYS A 97 12.60 9.68 9.96
CA LYS A 97 12.12 9.32 8.61
C LYS A 97 12.60 7.93 8.18
N ARG A 98 13.83 7.55 8.53
CA ARG A 98 14.37 6.21 8.22
C ARG A 98 13.64 5.10 8.98
N GLN A 99 13.30 5.33 10.24
CA GLN A 99 12.66 4.36 11.13
C GLN A 99 11.13 4.30 10.98
N ALA A 100 10.54 5.28 10.29
CA ALA A 100 9.09 5.37 10.13
C ALA A 100 8.52 4.14 9.39
N PRO A 101 7.31 3.67 9.78
CA PRO A 101 6.65 2.54 9.14
C PRO A 101 6.24 2.88 7.71
N VAL A 102 6.13 1.85 6.87
CA VAL A 102 5.69 1.97 5.46
C VAL A 102 4.26 1.45 5.24
N LEU A 103 3.66 0.80 6.23
CA LEU A 103 2.31 0.24 6.16
C LEU A 103 1.49 0.69 7.38
N ALA A 104 0.25 1.10 7.13
CA ALA A 104 -0.84 1.05 8.11
C ALA A 104 -1.93 0.10 7.64
N VAL A 105 -2.71 -0.43 8.59
CA VAL A 105 -3.85 -1.31 8.33
C VAL A 105 -5.09 -0.79 9.05
N PHE A 106 -6.23 -0.90 8.37
CA PHE A 106 -7.55 -0.52 8.89
C PHE A 106 -8.50 -1.72 8.89
N ASP A 107 -9.13 -2.00 10.03
CA ASP A 107 -10.07 -3.14 10.23
C ASP A 107 -11.55 -2.76 10.08
N GLY A 108 -11.85 -1.51 9.68
CA GLY A 108 -13.20 -0.95 9.70
C GLY A 108 -13.53 -0.14 10.95
N ALA A 109 -12.67 -0.12 11.97
CA ALA A 109 -12.84 0.63 13.20
C ALA A 109 -11.61 1.44 13.61
N SER A 110 -10.41 0.88 13.46
CA SER A 110 -9.15 1.47 13.89
C SER A 110 -8.09 1.41 12.78
N LEU A 111 -7.33 2.50 12.63
CA LEU A 111 -6.21 2.61 11.70
C LEU A 111 -4.91 2.60 12.51
N ARG A 112 -3.98 1.71 12.21
CA ARG A 112 -2.74 1.57 12.96
C ARG A 112 -1.54 1.23 12.08
N PRO A 113 -0.33 1.70 12.40
CA PRO A 113 0.87 1.29 11.67
C PRO A 113 1.21 -0.17 11.96
N VAL A 114 1.94 -0.80 11.05
CA VAL A 114 2.52 -2.13 11.23
C VAL A 114 4.04 -2.01 11.22
N ALA A 115 4.67 -2.50 12.29
CA ALA A 115 6.13 -2.43 12.43
C ALA A 115 6.83 -3.46 11.54
N ALA A 116 8.01 -3.09 11.05
CA ALA A 116 8.99 -3.99 10.43
C ALA A 116 10.18 -4.18 11.40
N PRO A 117 10.92 -5.30 11.32
CA PRO A 117 12.06 -5.57 12.21
C PRO A 117 13.26 -4.65 11.95
N GLY A 118 13.29 -3.97 10.80
CA GLY A 118 14.34 -3.02 10.44
C GLY A 118 13.76 -1.82 9.65
N PRO A 119 14.57 -0.76 9.48
CA PRO A 119 14.13 0.47 8.81
C PRO A 119 13.91 0.25 7.31
N LEU A 120 12.76 0.73 6.80
CA LEU A 120 12.39 0.69 5.37
C LEU A 120 12.44 2.09 4.73
N ALA A 121 13.20 3.00 5.32
CA ALA A 121 13.39 4.38 4.88
C ALA A 121 12.11 5.24 4.80
N GLY A 122 11.04 4.82 5.50
CA GLY A 122 9.78 5.54 5.62
C GLY A 122 9.12 5.86 4.27
N TYR A 123 9.30 5.01 3.26
CA TYR A 123 8.74 5.24 1.93
C TYR A 123 8.15 3.97 1.34
N GLY A 124 6.83 3.78 1.52
CA GLY A 124 6.01 2.86 0.75
C GLY A 124 5.64 3.51 -0.59
N GLY A 125 6.13 2.94 -1.69
CA GLY A 125 5.92 3.42 -3.06
C GLY A 125 4.58 3.00 -3.65
N ASP A 126 4.15 1.77 -3.39
CA ASP A 126 2.91 1.16 -3.86
C ASP A 126 2.51 0.01 -2.91
N ILE A 127 1.27 -0.46 -3.01
CA ILE A 127 0.77 -1.59 -2.22
C ILE A 127 -0.16 -2.50 -3.04
N ALA A 128 0.01 -3.80 -2.87
CA ALA A 128 -0.89 -4.80 -3.42
C ALA A 128 -1.13 -5.92 -2.40
N PHE A 129 -2.24 -6.64 -2.54
CA PHE A 129 -2.56 -7.79 -1.70
C PHE A 129 -2.33 -9.09 -2.47
N THR A 130 -1.55 -10.00 -1.88
CA THR A 130 -1.19 -11.29 -2.47
C THR A 130 -2.22 -12.37 -2.19
N GLY A 131 -3.37 -12.06 -1.57
CA GLY A 131 -4.34 -13.05 -1.08
C GLY A 131 -4.15 -13.40 0.41
N ASP A 132 -2.91 -13.38 0.89
CA ASP A 132 -2.57 -13.67 2.29
C ASP A 132 -1.80 -12.53 2.99
N ALA A 133 -1.05 -11.73 2.22
CA ALA A 133 -0.21 -10.66 2.74
C ALA A 133 -0.34 -9.39 1.91
N PHE A 134 -0.14 -8.24 2.55
CA PHE A 134 0.12 -6.99 1.86
C PHE A 134 1.60 -6.93 1.45
N ALA A 135 1.85 -6.76 0.16
CA ALA A 135 3.15 -6.41 -0.39
C ALA A 135 3.24 -4.88 -0.49
N VAL A 136 4.31 -4.28 0.04
CA VAL A 136 4.58 -2.84 -0.03
C VAL A 136 5.93 -2.63 -0.69
N SER A 137 5.97 -1.85 -1.77
CA SER A 137 7.22 -1.54 -2.45
C SER A 137 8.01 -0.49 -1.66
N CYS A 138 9.30 -0.74 -1.46
CA CYS A 138 10.20 0.09 -0.66
C CYS A 138 11.44 0.48 -1.50
N PRO A 139 11.28 1.29 -2.56
CA PRO A 139 12.34 1.54 -3.54
C PRO A 139 13.57 2.24 -2.95
N ARG A 140 13.43 2.99 -1.86
CA ARG A 140 14.56 3.66 -1.19
C ARG A 140 15.55 2.71 -0.54
N VAL A 141 15.17 1.45 -0.35
CA VAL A 141 16.00 0.39 0.21
C VAL A 141 16.07 -0.82 -0.71
N ASP A 142 15.57 -0.71 -1.95
CA ASP A 142 15.55 -1.79 -2.94
C ASP A 142 14.88 -3.08 -2.44
N ARG A 143 13.74 -2.93 -1.75
CA ARG A 143 12.97 -4.06 -1.20
C ARG A 143 11.49 -4.03 -1.57
N VAL A 144 10.87 -5.20 -1.50
CA VAL A 144 9.43 -5.36 -1.27
C VAL A 144 9.23 -5.98 0.09
N ALA A 145 8.41 -5.35 0.93
CA ALA A 145 8.07 -5.78 2.27
C ALA A 145 6.71 -6.51 2.28
N PHE A 146 6.61 -7.61 3.02
CA PHE A 146 5.39 -8.42 3.13
C PHE A 146 4.87 -8.42 4.56
N PHE A 147 3.57 -8.11 4.70
CA PHE A 147 2.87 -8.09 5.98
C PHE A 147 1.63 -8.97 5.89
N GLY A 148 1.65 -10.10 6.58
CA GLY A 148 0.59 -11.10 6.56
C GLY A 148 0.06 -11.41 7.96
N SER A 149 -0.93 -12.29 8.01
CA SER A 149 -1.44 -12.82 9.26
C SER A 149 -0.90 -14.23 9.48
N PRO A 150 -0.38 -14.58 10.67
CA PRO A 150 0.10 -15.94 10.95
C PRO A 150 -1.04 -16.99 10.97
N GLY A 151 -2.29 -16.54 10.93
CA GLY A 151 -3.47 -17.40 10.79
C GLY A 151 -4.77 -16.60 10.75
N PRO A 152 -5.92 -17.26 10.53
CA PRO A 152 -7.23 -16.59 10.50
C PRO A 152 -7.50 -15.81 11.80
N GLY A 153 -7.80 -14.52 11.68
CA GLY A 153 -8.14 -13.65 12.81
C GLY A 153 -6.96 -13.15 13.66
N ALA A 154 -5.71 -13.57 13.37
CA ALA A 154 -4.54 -12.96 13.97
C ALA A 154 -4.29 -11.54 13.40
N PRO A 155 -3.63 -10.64 14.15
CA PRO A 155 -3.29 -9.33 13.63
C PRO A 155 -2.25 -9.44 12.51
N LEU A 156 -2.36 -8.56 11.51
CA LEU A 156 -1.33 -8.39 10.50
C LEU A 156 0.00 -7.97 11.15
N ALA A 157 1.07 -8.63 10.75
CA ALA A 157 2.43 -8.42 11.22
C ALA A 157 3.43 -8.57 10.06
N TRP A 158 4.67 -8.16 10.29
CA TRP A 158 5.77 -8.46 9.37
C TRP A 158 5.88 -9.96 9.09
N GLN A 159 6.11 -10.32 7.83
CA GLN A 159 6.27 -11.71 7.40
C GLN A 159 7.61 -11.93 6.68
N ALA A 160 7.92 -11.13 5.66
CA ALA A 160 9.10 -11.36 4.81
C ALA A 160 9.51 -10.08 4.06
N GLU A 161 10.67 -10.14 3.42
CA GLU A 161 11.09 -9.17 2.41
C GLU A 161 11.75 -9.85 1.22
N HIS A 162 11.73 -9.15 0.09
CA HIS A 162 12.42 -9.56 -1.12
C HIS A 162 13.34 -8.44 -1.62
N ALA A 163 14.58 -8.78 -1.99
CA ALA A 163 15.53 -7.85 -2.60
C ALA A 163 15.18 -7.61 -4.07
N LEU A 164 14.86 -6.38 -4.44
CA LEU A 164 14.67 -6.02 -5.84
C LEU A 164 15.04 -4.54 -6.04
N PRO A 165 16.13 -4.25 -6.77
CA PRO A 165 16.50 -2.89 -7.13
C PRO A 165 15.34 -2.16 -7.79
N MET A 166 15.05 -0.96 -7.30
CA MET A 166 14.03 -0.08 -7.85
C MET A 166 12.66 -0.76 -7.91
N ALA A 167 12.30 -1.49 -6.85
CA ALA A 167 10.96 -2.07 -6.71
C ALA A 167 9.91 -0.95 -6.61
N TYR A 168 9.13 -0.74 -7.66
CA TYR A 168 8.17 0.36 -7.78
C TYR A 168 6.73 -0.15 -7.85
N ALA A 169 6.27 -0.44 -9.06
CA ALA A 169 4.88 -0.80 -9.33
C ALA A 169 4.57 -2.20 -8.81
N LEU A 170 3.42 -2.32 -8.14
CA LEU A 170 2.86 -3.58 -7.70
C LEU A 170 1.52 -3.84 -8.38
N ALA A 171 1.29 -5.07 -8.81
CA ALA A 171 -0.02 -5.49 -9.29
C ALA A 171 -0.37 -6.87 -8.73
N ALA A 172 -1.51 -6.96 -8.06
CA ALA A 172 -2.08 -8.26 -7.68
C ALA A 172 -2.52 -9.01 -8.95
N VAL A 173 -2.04 -10.24 -9.11
CA VAL A 173 -2.36 -11.12 -10.23
C VAL A 173 -2.73 -12.51 -9.72
N PRO A 174 -3.60 -13.26 -10.42
CA PRO A 174 -3.78 -14.68 -10.16
C PRO A 174 -2.47 -15.42 -10.44
N GLY A 175 -2.15 -16.46 -9.67
CA GLY A 175 -1.07 -17.37 -10.00
C GLY A 175 -1.27 -18.04 -11.35
N LYS A 176 -0.20 -18.60 -11.93
CA LYS A 176 -0.23 -19.29 -13.23
C LYS A 176 -1.38 -20.30 -13.31
N GLY A 177 -2.49 -19.89 -13.92
CA GLY A 177 -3.63 -20.76 -14.24
C GLY A 177 -4.55 -21.14 -13.09
N HIS A 178 -4.38 -20.66 -11.86
CA HIS A 178 -5.31 -20.95 -10.74
C HIS A 178 -5.62 -19.67 -9.96
N ALA A 179 -6.92 -19.41 -9.75
CA ALA A 179 -7.39 -18.31 -8.91
C ALA A 179 -6.95 -18.47 -7.43
N ASP A 180 -6.57 -19.70 -7.04
CA ASP A 180 -6.26 -20.09 -5.66
C ASP A 180 -4.80 -19.90 -5.25
N ASP A 181 -3.93 -19.40 -6.15
CA ASP A 181 -2.52 -19.16 -5.86
C ASP A 181 -2.13 -17.69 -6.13
N PRO A 182 -2.71 -16.73 -5.40
CA PRO A 182 -2.52 -15.32 -5.68
C PRO A 182 -1.06 -14.86 -5.53
N ARG A 183 -0.66 -13.92 -6.40
CA ARG A 183 0.70 -13.41 -6.57
C ARG A 183 0.69 -11.89 -6.68
N VAL A 184 1.85 -11.28 -6.51
CA VAL A 184 2.10 -9.89 -6.85
C VAL A 184 3.18 -9.81 -7.91
N TRP A 185 2.86 -9.16 -9.03
CA TRP A 185 3.87 -8.72 -9.98
C TRP A 185 4.54 -7.45 -9.46
N VAL A 186 5.87 -7.40 -9.60
CA VAL A 186 6.70 -6.28 -9.18
C VAL A 186 7.52 -5.81 -10.37
N GLY A 187 7.41 -4.53 -10.70
CA GLY A 187 8.36 -3.87 -11.59
C GLY A 187 9.62 -3.47 -10.84
N GLY A 188 10.76 -4.01 -11.25
CA GLY A 188 12.09 -3.58 -10.81
C GLY A 188 12.82 -2.78 -11.91
N ALA A 189 14.09 -2.43 -11.66
CA ALA A 189 14.90 -1.64 -12.59
C ALA A 189 14.94 -2.20 -14.02
N GLU A 190 15.17 -3.52 -14.15
CA GLU A 190 15.44 -4.18 -15.45
C GLU A 190 14.52 -5.37 -15.72
N GLN A 191 13.63 -5.69 -14.77
CA GLN A 191 12.86 -6.93 -14.80
C GLN A 191 11.50 -6.79 -14.15
N VAL A 192 10.59 -7.67 -14.57
CA VAL A 192 9.33 -7.95 -13.89
C VAL A 192 9.42 -9.33 -13.28
N ILE A 193 9.15 -9.42 -11.98
CA ILE A 193 9.09 -10.71 -11.26
C ILE A 193 7.71 -10.91 -10.65
N ALA A 194 7.42 -12.13 -10.23
CA ALA A 194 6.18 -12.49 -9.55
C ALA A 194 6.49 -13.13 -8.19
N LEU A 195 6.06 -12.47 -7.13
CA LEU A 195 6.29 -12.90 -5.75
C LEU A 195 5.03 -13.55 -5.16
N ASP A 196 5.23 -14.64 -4.40
CA ASP A 196 4.19 -15.22 -3.54
C ASP A 196 4.03 -14.45 -2.22
N ALA A 197 3.05 -14.84 -1.40
CA ALA A 197 2.79 -14.20 -0.11
C ALA A 197 3.97 -14.30 0.88
N ALA A 198 4.87 -15.26 0.70
CA ALA A 198 6.09 -15.42 1.48
C ALA A 198 7.28 -14.63 0.90
N GLY A 199 7.05 -13.80 -0.13
CA GLY A 199 8.08 -13.02 -0.79
C GLY A 199 9.04 -13.84 -1.64
N ARG A 200 8.67 -15.06 -2.03
CA ARG A 200 9.52 -15.92 -2.87
C ARG A 200 9.22 -15.69 -4.34
N ASP A 201 10.27 -15.59 -5.14
CA ASP A 201 10.13 -15.52 -6.60
C ASP A 201 9.61 -16.85 -7.13
N SER A 202 8.51 -16.78 -7.87
CA SER A 202 7.85 -17.93 -8.47
C SER A 202 8.45 -18.34 -9.82
N ASN A 203 9.57 -17.75 -10.24
CA ASN A 203 10.27 -18.04 -11.49
C ASN A 203 9.33 -18.02 -12.71
N ILE A 204 8.30 -17.18 -12.68
CA ILE A 204 7.57 -16.81 -13.88
C ILE A 204 8.60 -16.07 -14.74
N ALA A 205 8.95 -16.64 -15.89
CA ALA A 205 10.01 -16.14 -16.77
C ALA A 205 9.97 -14.61 -16.78
N PRO A 206 10.97 -13.93 -16.18
CA PRO A 206 10.91 -12.50 -16.04
C PRO A 206 10.79 -11.94 -17.45
N ALA A 207 9.76 -11.12 -17.69
CA ALA A 207 9.73 -10.35 -18.91
C ALA A 207 10.88 -9.34 -18.78
N ARG A 208 12.02 -9.64 -19.42
CA ARG A 208 13.11 -8.68 -19.54
C ARG A 208 12.62 -7.57 -20.44
N VAL A 209 12.49 -6.38 -19.89
CA VAL A 209 11.90 -5.25 -20.60
C VAL A 209 12.99 -4.43 -21.31
N GLY A 210 13.96 -5.07 -21.98
CA GLY A 210 14.97 -4.39 -22.81
C GLY A 210 15.50 -3.07 -22.24
N GLU A 211 15.45 -1.98 -23.04
CA GLU A 211 15.81 -0.61 -22.64
C GLU A 211 14.60 0.19 -22.09
N ILE A 212 13.57 -0.47 -21.57
CA ILE A 212 12.35 0.15 -21.05
C ILE A 212 12.37 0.08 -19.53
N GLN A 213 12.40 1.25 -18.88
CA GLN A 213 12.17 1.35 -17.45
C GLN A 213 10.67 1.37 -17.17
N LEU A 214 10.23 0.50 -16.28
CA LEU A 214 8.83 0.42 -15.86
C LEU A 214 8.54 1.46 -14.77
N ASP A 215 7.55 2.31 -15.02
CA ASP A 215 7.12 3.40 -14.11
C ASP A 215 6.08 2.93 -13.08
N ASN A 216 5.76 3.80 -12.12
CA ASN A 216 5.40 3.53 -10.75
C ASN A 216 4.04 2.88 -10.46
N HIS A 217 3.12 2.75 -11.43
CA HIS A 217 1.77 2.24 -11.14
C HIS A 217 1.25 1.30 -12.21
N TRP A 218 0.86 0.08 -11.80
CA TRP A 218 0.21 -0.90 -12.66
C TRP A 218 -1.19 -1.23 -12.20
N LEU A 219 -2.09 -1.38 -13.16
CA LEU A 219 -3.44 -1.88 -12.92
C LEU A 219 -3.62 -3.17 -13.72
N ARG A 220 -4.27 -4.15 -13.11
CA ARG A 220 -4.72 -5.34 -13.83
C ARG A 220 -5.89 -4.95 -14.73
N ALA A 221 -5.73 -5.12 -16.04
CA ALA A 221 -6.84 -5.01 -16.98
C ALA A 221 -7.84 -6.16 -16.73
N ARG A 222 -9.14 -5.86 -16.75
CA ARG A 222 -10.17 -6.91 -16.78
C ARG A 222 -10.19 -7.51 -18.19
N ALA A 223 -10.19 -8.84 -18.29
CA ALA A 223 -10.47 -9.49 -19.56
C ALA A 223 -11.91 -9.13 -19.99
N ALA A 224 -12.09 -8.76 -21.26
CA ALA A 224 -13.38 -8.46 -21.85
C ALA A 224 -14.24 -9.73 -21.99
#